data_AF-J2M3M0-F1
#
_entry.id   AF-J2M3M0-F1
#
_cell.length_a   1.000
_cell.length_b   1.000
_cell.length_c   1.000
_cell.angle_alpha   90.00
_cell.angle_beta   90.00
_cell.angle_gamma   90.00
#
_symmetry.space_group_name_H-M   'P 1'
#
loop_
_entity.id
_entity.type
_entity.pdbx_description
1 polymer ?
#
loop_
_entity_poly.entity_id
_entity_poly.type
_entity_poly.pdbx_seq_one_letter_code
_entity_poly.pdbx_strand_id
1 'polypeptide(L)'
;MKKLCCVMAGCAVLAMLPLTAFAYPIDVQKQLNGLSIDYNAFDTDADIASIQVNNYGSTDAICKVVFNNGPEAPRNRTIEVPAGKHKNATAKFTRTIIKMRINLTCTPK
;
A
#
# COMPACT_ATOMS: atom_id res chain seq x y z
N MET A 1 -34.61 29.56 22.10
CA MET A 1 -33.16 29.39 22.37
C MET A 1 -32.83 28.03 23.02
N LYS A 2 -33.34 26.90 22.50
CA LYS A 2 -33.09 25.54 23.05
C LYS A 2 -32.60 24.52 22.02
N LYS A 3 -32.60 24.88 20.73
CA LYS A 3 -32.20 23.99 19.62
C LYS A 3 -30.70 24.07 19.26
N LEU A 4 -29.99 25.11 19.69
CA LEU A 4 -28.53 25.25 19.43
C LEU A 4 -27.65 24.43 20.39
N CYS A 5 -28.10 24.12 21.61
CA CYS A 5 -27.28 23.35 22.55
C CYS A 5 -27.12 21.88 22.15
N CYS A 6 -28.11 21.26 21.52
CA CYS A 6 -28.01 19.86 21.07
C CYS A 6 -27.05 19.69 19.88
N VAL A 7 -26.93 20.70 19.01
CA VAL A 7 -26.01 20.66 17.85
C VAL A 7 -24.56 20.80 18.30
N MET A 8 -24.30 21.66 19.30
CA MET A 8 -22.96 21.85 19.87
C MET A 8 -22.49 20.64 20.70
N ALA A 9 -23.41 19.96 21.39
CA ALA A 9 -23.09 18.74 22.14
C ALA A 9 -22.73 17.56 21.22
N GLY A 10 -23.41 17.40 20.08
CA GLY A 10 -23.11 16.34 19.11
C GLY A 10 -21.74 16.52 18.42
N CYS A 11 -21.37 17.75 18.05
CA CYS A 11 -20.07 18.05 17.44
C CYS A 11 -18.90 17.89 18.41
N ALA A 12 -19.08 18.21 19.70
CA ALA A 12 -18.03 18.05 20.71
C ALA A 12 -17.70 16.56 20.98
N VAL A 13 -18.70 15.66 20.89
CA VAL A 13 -18.49 14.22 21.09
C VAL A 13 -17.77 13.58 19.89
N LEU A 14 -18.03 14.03 18.66
CA LEU A 14 -17.36 13.52 17.47
C LEU A 14 -15.85 13.84 17.43
N ALA A 15 -15.44 14.95 18.07
CA ALA A 15 -14.04 15.36 18.15
C ALA A 15 -13.18 14.51 19.11
N MET A 16 -13.82 13.67 19.95
CA MET A 16 -13.13 12.82 20.94
C MET A 16 -12.94 11.37 20.48
N LEU A 17 -13.30 11.04 19.23
CA LEU A 17 -13.02 9.72 18.68
C LEU A 17 -11.50 9.54 18.51
N PRO A 18 -10.88 8.52 19.12
CA PRO A 18 -9.47 8.25 18.92
C PRO A 18 -9.23 7.88 17.46
N LEU A 19 -8.57 8.77 16.71
CA LEU A 19 -8.22 8.61 15.29
C LEU A 19 -6.97 7.74 15.07
N THR A 20 -6.61 6.89 16.03
CA THR A 20 -5.35 6.14 15.95
C THR A 20 -5.52 4.86 15.13
N ALA A 21 -5.37 4.99 13.81
CA ALA A 21 -5.11 3.84 12.93
C ALA A 21 -3.61 3.52 12.98
N PHE A 22 -3.24 2.39 13.59
CA PHE A 22 -1.86 1.93 13.66
C PHE A 22 -1.51 1.08 12.43
N ALA A 23 -1.18 1.74 11.33
CA ALA A 23 -0.56 1.10 10.17
C ALA A 23 0.95 0.92 10.42
N TYR A 24 1.52 -0.22 10.04
CA TYR A 24 2.97 -0.37 10.08
C TYR A 24 3.62 0.49 8.99
N PRO A 25 4.84 1.02 9.21
CA PRO A 25 5.55 1.77 8.20
C PRO A 25 5.93 0.89 7.01
N ILE A 26 5.75 1.41 5.80
CA ILE A 26 6.10 0.75 4.53
C ILE A 26 7.16 1.59 3.82
N ASP A 27 8.26 0.94 3.44
CA ASP A 27 9.35 1.51 2.66
C ASP A 27 9.41 0.81 1.31
N VAL A 28 9.39 1.58 0.22
CA VAL A 28 9.37 1.04 -1.15
C VAL A 28 10.58 1.56 -1.90
N GLN A 29 11.46 0.64 -2.29
CA GLN A 29 12.55 0.92 -3.21
C GLN A 29 12.11 0.56 -4.62
N LYS A 30 12.31 1.49 -5.57
CA LYS A 30 11.82 1.35 -6.94
C LYS A 30 12.96 1.38 -7.95
N GLN A 31 12.89 0.47 -8.92
CA GLN A 31 13.73 0.47 -10.12
C GLN A 31 12.82 0.34 -11.35
N LEU A 32 12.53 1.47 -12.00
CA LEU A 32 11.47 1.55 -13.01
C LEU A 32 11.99 1.63 -14.45
N ASN A 33 13.30 1.70 -14.68
CA ASN A 33 13.92 1.64 -16.01
C ASN A 33 13.32 2.64 -17.03
N GLY A 34 12.96 3.84 -16.57
CA GLY A 34 12.37 4.89 -17.42
C GLY A 34 10.87 4.73 -17.72
N LEU A 35 10.20 3.71 -17.17
CA LEU A 35 8.76 3.54 -17.31
C LEU A 35 7.98 4.57 -16.48
N SER A 36 6.85 5.02 -17.03
CA SER A 36 5.86 5.85 -16.35
C SER A 36 5.01 5.01 -15.39
N ILE A 37 5.63 4.48 -14.34
CA ILE A 37 4.99 3.67 -13.31
C ILE A 37 4.94 4.41 -11.97
N ASP A 38 3.79 4.31 -11.32
CA ASP A 38 3.61 4.72 -9.93
C ASP A 38 3.11 3.55 -9.08
N TYR A 39 3.12 3.72 -7.76
CA TYR A 39 2.62 2.70 -6.85
C TYR A 39 1.94 3.29 -5.62
N ASN A 40 1.04 2.50 -5.05
CA ASN A 40 0.48 2.74 -3.73
C ASN A 40 0.65 1.48 -2.89
N ALA A 41 1.42 1.56 -1.81
CA ALA A 41 1.63 0.45 -0.89
C ALA A 41 0.84 0.68 0.40
N PHE A 42 0.18 -0.36 0.88
CA PHE A 42 -0.74 -0.26 2.00
C PHE A 42 -0.78 -1.57 2.79
N ASP A 43 -1.04 -1.43 4.08
CA ASP A 43 -1.35 -2.54 4.96
C ASP A 43 -2.80 -2.98 4.75
N THR A 44 -3.00 -4.29 4.70
CA THR A 44 -4.35 -4.89 4.62
C THR A 44 -4.74 -5.54 5.95
N ASP A 45 -3.74 -6.06 6.66
CA ASP A 45 -3.85 -6.62 8.00
C ASP A 45 -2.44 -6.57 8.63
N ALA A 46 -2.33 -6.85 9.93
CA ALA A 46 -1.09 -6.79 10.69
C ALA A 46 0.03 -7.68 10.12
N ASP A 47 -0.28 -8.70 9.33
CA ASP A 47 0.65 -9.64 8.69
C ASP A 47 0.42 -9.76 7.16
N ILE A 48 -0.34 -8.82 6.56
CA ILE A 48 -0.59 -8.75 5.11
C ILE A 48 -0.16 -7.39 4.57
N ALA A 49 0.75 -7.42 3.60
CA ALA A 49 1.16 -6.24 2.84
C ALA A 49 0.69 -6.32 1.39
N SER A 50 0.25 -5.18 0.88
CA SER A 50 -0.24 -5.02 -0.48
C SER A 50 0.43 -3.84 -1.18
N ILE A 51 0.58 -3.94 -2.49
CA ILE A 51 0.99 -2.84 -3.36
C ILE A 51 0.15 -2.85 -4.63
N GLN A 52 -0.41 -1.71 -4.97
CA GLN A 52 -0.98 -1.43 -6.28
C GLN A 52 0.10 -0.79 -7.14
N VAL A 53 0.32 -1.33 -8.34
CA VAL A 53 1.23 -0.78 -9.33
C VAL A 53 0.40 -0.23 -10.48
N ASN A 54 0.60 1.05 -10.80
CA ASN A 54 -0.10 1.80 -11.83
C ASN A 54 0.83 2.04 -13.01
N ASN A 55 0.43 1.64 -14.21
CA ASN A 55 1.18 1.92 -15.44
C ASN A 55 0.49 3.03 -16.24
N TYR A 56 1.09 4.22 -16.21
CA TYR A 56 0.64 5.38 -16.97
C TYR A 56 1.32 5.50 -18.35
N GLY A 57 2.19 4.56 -18.70
CA GLY A 57 2.87 4.50 -19.99
C GLY A 57 1.99 3.90 -21.09
N SER A 58 2.55 3.89 -22.29
CA SER A 58 1.96 3.30 -23.50
C SER A 58 2.42 1.87 -23.77
N THR A 59 3.29 1.30 -22.92
CA THR A 59 3.86 -0.04 -23.08
C THR A 59 3.53 -0.88 -21.86
N ASP A 60 3.17 -2.14 -22.08
CA ASP A 60 2.95 -3.10 -21.01
C ASP A 60 4.25 -3.30 -20.20
N ALA A 61 4.10 -3.58 -18.91
CA ALA A 61 5.24 -3.78 -18.02
C ALA A 61 5.14 -5.11 -17.29
N ILE A 62 6.28 -5.77 -17.09
CA ILE A 62 6.42 -6.87 -16.14
C ILE A 62 7.08 -6.30 -14.88
N CYS A 63 6.38 -6.39 -13.75
CA CYS A 63 6.85 -5.90 -12.47
C CYS A 63 7.08 -7.05 -11.49
N LYS A 64 8.29 -7.12 -10.94
CA LYS A 64 8.68 -7.99 -9.84
C LYS A 64 8.59 -7.20 -8.54
N VAL A 65 7.83 -7.74 -7.59
CA VAL A 65 7.61 -7.20 -6.26
C VAL A 65 8.20 -8.17 -5.24
N VAL A 66 9.13 -7.70 -4.41
CA VAL A 66 9.73 -8.48 -3.33
C VAL A 66 9.34 -7.86 -2.00
N PHE A 67 8.53 -8.58 -1.23
CA PHE A 67 8.12 -8.18 0.12
C PHE A 67 9.05 -8.80 1.16
N ASN A 68 9.67 -7.99 2.02
CA ASN A 68 10.60 -8.43 3.05
C ASN A 68 10.15 -8.02 4.46
N ASN A 69 9.58 -8.97 5.22
CA ASN A 69 9.18 -8.80 6.62
C ASN A 69 10.34 -9.17 7.58
N GLY A 70 11.52 -8.55 7.39
CA GLY A 70 12.68 -8.65 8.28
C GLY A 70 13.18 -10.09 8.51
N PRO A 71 12.93 -10.70 9.69
CA PRO A 71 13.39 -12.05 10.01
C PRO A 71 12.69 -13.17 9.22
N GLU A 72 11.58 -12.91 8.53
CA GLU A 72 10.94 -13.89 7.66
C GLU A 72 11.55 -13.92 6.25
N ALA A 73 11.48 -15.09 5.60
CA ALA A 73 11.89 -15.23 4.21
C ALA A 73 11.07 -14.30 3.29
N PRO A 74 11.70 -13.58 2.34
CA PRO A 74 10.99 -12.70 1.43
C PRO A 74 9.94 -13.41 0.57
N ARG A 75 8.85 -12.70 0.25
CA ARG A 75 7.80 -13.17 -0.66
C ARG A 75 7.92 -12.45 -1.99
N ASN A 76 8.03 -13.19 -3.08
CA ASN A 76 8.13 -12.63 -4.42
C ASN A 76 6.81 -12.77 -5.16
N ARG A 77 6.41 -11.70 -5.85
CA ARG A 77 5.26 -11.69 -6.78
C ARG A 77 5.71 -11.07 -8.09
N THR A 78 5.36 -11.70 -9.20
CA THR A 78 5.51 -11.11 -10.53
C THR A 78 4.12 -10.80 -11.05
N ILE A 79 3.91 -9.57 -11.50
CA ILE A 79 2.65 -9.11 -12.06
C ILE A 79 2.91 -8.45 -13.42
N GLU A 80 2.02 -8.71 -14.37
CA GLU A 80 1.98 -7.96 -15.62
C GLU A 80 1.00 -6.81 -15.47
N VAL A 81 1.46 -5.59 -15.75
CA VAL A 81 0.69 -4.36 -15.65
C VAL A 81 0.52 -3.77 -17.05
N PRO A 82 -0.62 -4.01 -17.72
CA PRO A 82 -0.86 -3.47 -19.05
C PRO A 82 -0.80 -1.94 -19.07
N ALA A 83 -0.50 -1.37 -20.23
CA ALA A 83 -0.49 0.08 -20.45
C ALA A 83 -1.83 0.72 -20.05
N GLY A 84 -1.78 1.83 -19.30
CA GLY A 84 -2.96 2.54 -18.81
C GLY A 84 -3.78 1.77 -17.76
N LYS A 85 -3.27 0.67 -17.21
CA LYS A 85 -3.95 -0.16 -16.20
C LYS A 85 -3.15 -0.23 -14.90
N HIS A 86 -3.76 -0.83 -13.89
CA HIS A 86 -3.13 -1.11 -12.62
C HIS A 86 -3.30 -2.58 -12.23
N LYS A 87 -2.43 -3.07 -11.34
CA LYS A 87 -2.54 -4.41 -10.76
C LYS A 87 -2.03 -4.43 -9.33
N ASN A 88 -2.65 -5.27 -8.50
CA ASN A 88 -2.25 -5.45 -7.12
C ASN A 88 -1.38 -6.69 -6.95
N ALA A 89 -0.40 -6.60 -6.05
CA ALA A 89 0.34 -7.73 -5.52
C ALA A 89 0.22 -7.73 -3.99
N THR A 90 0.04 -8.91 -3.41
CA THR A 90 -0.14 -9.08 -1.97
C THR A 90 0.72 -10.24 -1.46
N ALA A 91 1.22 -10.09 -0.23
CA ALA A 91 1.94 -11.11 0.51
C ALA A 91 1.38 -11.25 1.92
N LYS A 92 1.11 -12.50 2.31
CA LYS A 92 0.80 -12.91 3.68
C LYS A 92 2.06 -13.46 4.33
N PHE A 93 2.31 -13.05 5.56
CA PHE A 93 3.39 -13.51 6.41
C PHE A 93 2.84 -14.34 7.57
N THR A 94 3.71 -15.08 8.27
CA THR A 94 3.29 -15.84 9.45
C THR A 94 3.40 -15.02 10.74
N ARG A 95 4.25 -13.98 10.75
CA ARG A 95 4.38 -13.04 11.86
C ARG A 95 3.83 -11.68 11.47
N THR A 96 3.44 -10.92 12.48
CA THR A 96 3.10 -9.51 12.37
C THR A 96 4.24 -8.72 11.74
N ILE A 97 3.89 -7.80 10.85
CA ILE A 97 4.78 -6.88 10.18
C ILE A 97 5.01 -5.68 11.08
N ILE A 98 6.27 -5.45 11.45
CA ILE A 98 6.68 -4.27 12.23
C ILE A 98 7.11 -3.14 11.29
N LYS A 99 7.79 -3.48 10.20
CA LYS A 99 8.16 -2.57 9.11
C LYS A 99 8.23 -3.35 7.81
N MET A 100 7.45 -2.92 6.82
CA MET A 100 7.45 -3.55 5.51
C MET A 100 8.50 -2.91 4.60
N ARG A 101 9.35 -3.72 3.97
CA ARG A 101 10.23 -3.28 2.87
C ARG A 101 9.82 -3.95 1.57
N ILE A 102 9.54 -3.16 0.54
CA ILE A 102 9.15 -3.65 -0.77
C ILE A 102 10.18 -3.20 -1.80
N ASN A 103 10.73 -4.14 -2.57
CA ASN A 103 11.49 -3.81 -3.77
C ASN A 103 10.60 -4.01 -4.99
N LEU A 104 10.34 -2.93 -5.72
CA LEU A 104 9.57 -2.91 -6.97
C LEU A 104 10.52 -2.71 -8.15
N THR A 105 10.65 -3.72 -9.00
CA THR A 105 11.41 -3.62 -10.25
C THR A 105 10.46 -3.84 -11.41
N CYS A 106 10.43 -2.92 -12.36
CA CYS A 106 9.60 -3.04 -13.56
C CYS A 106 10.45 -2.91 -14.83
N THR A 107 10.14 -3.73 -15.83
CA THR A 107 10.75 -3.68 -17.17
C THR A 107 9.65 -3.63 -18.22
N PRO A 108 9.90 -3.02 -19.39
CA PRO A 108 9.02 -3.17 -20.55
C PRO A 108 8.81 -4.65 -20.84
N LYS A 109 7.57 -5.02 -21.20
CA LYS A 109 7.22 -6.37 -21.63
C LYS A 109 7.58 -6.60 -23.10
#